data_AF-A0A6P0IYE5-F1
#
_entry.id   AF-A0A6P0IYE5-F1
#
_cell.length_a   1.000
_cell.length_b   1.000
_cell.length_c   1.000
_cell.angle_alpha   90.00
_cell.angle_beta   90.00
_cell.angle_gamma   90.00
#
_symmetry.space_group_name_H-M   'P 1'
#
loop_
_entity.id
_entity.type
_entity.pdbx_description
1 polymer ?
#
loop_
_entity_poly.entity_id
_entity_poly.type
_entity_poly.pdbx_seq_one_letter_code
_entity_poly.pdbx_strand_id
1 'polypeptide(L)' 'TRTMEVYRLNQDKVVLGDGDVLQVPELLPGWELPIVEVWAPEFD' A
#
# COMPACT_ATOMS: atom_id res chain seq x y z
N THR A 1 10.06 3.11 10.64
CA THR A 1 9.27 2.19 9.80
C THR A 1 8.06 2.94 9.32
N ARG A 2 7.83 2.98 8.00
CA ARG A 2 6.70 3.72 7.43
C ARG A 2 5.56 2.75 7.16
N THR A 3 4.33 3.19 7.35
CA THR A 3 3.16 2.34 7.21
C THR A 3 2.02 3.05 6.49
N MET A 4 1.22 2.26 5.79
CA MET A 4 -0.03 2.67 5.16
C MET A 4 -1.19 1.87 5.75
N GLU A 5 -2.26 2.55 6.13
CA GLU A 5 -3.49 1.91 6.55
C GLU A 5 -4.50 1.87 5.40
N VAL A 6 -5.02 0.69 5.10
CA VAL A 6 -6.00 0.47 4.03
C VAL A 6 -7.34 0.08 4.65
N TYR A 7 -8.37 0.84 4.32
CA TYR A 7 -9.75 0.62 4.77
C TYR A 7 -10.61 0.24 3.58
N ARG A 8 -11.36 -0.85 3.72
CA ARG A 8 -12.29 -1.34 2.71
C ARG A 8 -13.65 -1.60 3.35
N LEU A 9 -14.70 -1.48 2.54
CA LEU A 9 -16.05 -1.68 3.03
C LEU A 9 -16.21 -3.11 3.57
N ASN A 10 -16.72 -3.24 4.80
CA ASN A 10 -16.95 -4.52 5.48
C ASN A 10 -15.70 -5.40 5.65
N GLN A 11 -14.51 -4.80 5.70
CA GLN A 11 -13.26 -5.51 5.97
C GLN A 11 -12.53 -4.84 7.13
N ASP A 12 -11.78 -5.64 7.88
CA ASP A 12 -10.88 -5.10 8.88
C ASP A 12 -9.78 -4.28 8.21
N LYS A 13 -9.28 -3.29 8.95
CA LYS A 13 -8.16 -2.46 8.52
C LYS A 13 -6.93 -3.33 8.24
N VAL A 14 -6.30 -3.11 7.10
CA VAL A 14 -5.01 -3.72 6.77
C VAL A 14 -3.92 -2.67 6.98
N VAL A 15 -2.80 -3.07 7.59
CA VAL A 15 -1.61 -2.22 7.72
C VAL A 15 -0.53 -2.80 6.83
N LEU A 16 -0.02 -1.99 5.92
CA LEU A 16 1.06 -2.32 4.99
C LEU A 16 2.32 -1.56 5.37
N GLY A 17 3.46 -2.22 5.29
CA GLY A 17 4.77 -1.66 5.59
C GLY A 17 5.69 -1.54 4.38
N ASP A 18 6.93 -1.11 4.64
CA ASP A 18 8.00 -1.12 3.66
C ASP A 18 8.24 -2.57 3.17
N GLY A 19 8.04 -2.83 1.87
CA GLY A 19 8.16 -4.16 1.25
C GLY A 19 6.82 -4.78 0.82
N ASP A 20 5.70 -4.23 1.28
CA ASP A 20 4.38 -4.63 0.82
C ASP A 20 3.98 -3.92 -0.50
N VAL A 21 2.98 -4.47 -1.17
CA VAL A 21 2.39 -3.93 -2.41
C VAL A 21 0.90 -3.75 -2.23
N LEU A 22 0.40 -2.54 -2.48
CA LEU A 22 -1.04 -2.28 -2.55
C LEU A 22 -1.58 -2.76 -3.90
N GLN A 23 -2.62 -3.58 -3.85
CA GLN A 23 -3.42 -4.00 -5.00
C GLN A 23 -4.89 -3.63 -4.76
N VAL A 24 -5.60 -3.29 -5.83
CA VAL A 24 -7.04 -2.96 -5.77
C VAL A 24 -7.79 -3.71 -6.90
N PRO A 25 -7.76 -5.06 -6.92
CA PRO A 25 -8.26 -5.85 -8.05
C PRO A 25 -9.75 -5.63 -8.35
N GLU A 26 -10.52 -5.21 -7.36
CA GLU A 26 -11.95 -4.88 -7.48
C GLU A 26 -12.22 -3.61 -8.31
N LEU A 27 -11.26 -2.69 -8.41
CA LEU A 27 -11.39 -1.44 -9.17
C LEU A 27 -10.41 -1.38 -10.35
N LEU A 28 -9.19 -1.86 -10.15
CA LEU A 28 -8.06 -1.79 -11.08
C LEU A 28 -7.38 -3.17 -11.19
N PRO A 29 -7.93 -4.09 -12.00
CA PRO A 29 -7.35 -5.42 -12.18
C PRO A 29 -5.92 -5.35 -12.71
N GLY A 30 -4.98 -6.01 -12.02
CA GLY A 30 -3.57 -6.08 -12.42
C GLY A 30 -2.74 -4.83 -12.11
N TRP A 31 -3.31 -3.81 -11.46
CA TRP A 31 -2.54 -2.66 -10.97
C TRP A 31 -1.86 -2.98 -9.63
N GLU A 32 -0.63 -2.49 -9.47
CA GLU A 32 0.21 -2.70 -8.29
C GLU A 32 0.91 -1.38 -7.90
N LEU A 33 1.01 -1.13 -6.60
CA LEU A 33 1.80 -0.02 -6.03
C LEU A 33 2.66 -0.51 -4.86
N PRO A 34 3.98 -0.64 -5.04
CA PRO A 34 4.90 -0.88 -3.94
C PRO A 34 4.82 0.25 -2.91
N ILE A 35 4.61 -0.07 -1.63
CA ILE A 35 4.43 0.94 -0.57
C ILE A 35 5.66 1.84 -0.42
N VAL A 36 6.84 1.33 -0.77
CA VAL A 36 8.09 2.10 -0.71
C VAL A 36 8.10 3.31 -1.66
N GLU A 37 7.38 3.25 -2.78
CA GLU A 37 7.33 4.32 -3.79
C GLU A 37 6.44 5.51 -3.37
N VAL A 38 5.62 5.34 -2.34
CA VAL A 38 4.75 6.39 -1.81
C VAL A 38 5.55 7.46 -1.06
N TRP A 39 6.67 7.06 -0.48
CA TRP A 39 7.49 7.92 0.36
C TRP A 39 8.51 8.68 -0.47
N ALA A 40 8.88 9.88 0.00
CA ALA A 40 9.97 10.61 -0.61
C ALA A 40 11.26 9.77 -0.56
N PRO A 41 12.10 9.83 -1.61
CA PRO A 41 13.39 9.16 -1.60
C PRO A 41 14.26 9.71 -0.46
N GLU A 42 14.93 8.80 0.25
CA GLU A 42 15.93 9.16 1.26
C GLU A 42 17.28 9.32 0.54
N PHE A 43 17.96 10.43 0.80
CA PHE A 43 19.31 10.71 0.32
C PHE A 43 20.29 10.61 1.50
N ASP A 44 21.51 10.17 1.22
CA ASP A 44 22.64 10.10 2.15
C ASP A 44 23.36 11.43 2.36
#